data_AF-A0A4U1AJB9-F1
#
_entry.id   AF-A0A4U1AJB9-F1
#
_cell.length_a   1.000
_cell.length_b   1.000
_cell.length_c   1.000
_cell.angle_alpha   90.00
_cell.angle_beta   90.00
_cell.angle_gamma   90.00
#
_symmetry.space_group_name_H-M   'P 1'
#
loop_
_entity.id
_entity.type
_entity.pdbx_description
1 polymer ?
#
loop_
_entity_poly.entity_id
_entity_poly.type
_entity_poly.pdbx_seq_one_letter_code
_entity_poly.pdbx_strand_id
1 'polypeptide(L)'
;FFIMVLCHCRMMYVEFTVSQTMEHFLGCHQRALEYFGGVPTKIMVDNLKSAVLQRITGQDPVFNPKFLDFSNHYGFQIIPCGV
;
A
#
# COMPACT_ATOMS: atom_id res chain seq x y z
N PHE A 1 1.50 -12.44 -5.71
CA PHE A 1 2.05 -12.45 -4.35
C PHE A 1 2.18 -11.01 -3.88
N PHE A 2 2.09 -10.80 -2.58
CA PHE A 2 2.16 -9.51 -1.91
C PHE A 2 3.31 -9.56 -0.90
N ILE A 3 4.06 -8.46 -0.81
CA ILE A 3 5.13 -8.31 0.18
C ILE A 3 5.00 -6.93 0.80
N MET A 4 5.07 -6.86 2.13
CA MET A 4 5.24 -5.62 2.86
C MET A 4 6.44 -5.76 3.81
N VAL A 5 7.29 -4.74 3.86
CA VAL A 5 8.49 -4.71 4.70
C VAL A 5 8.49 -3.46 5.55
N LEU A 6 8.60 -3.62 6.87
CA LEU A 6 8.81 -2.49 7.76
C LEU A 6 10.23 -1.92 7.57
N CYS A 7 10.31 -0.63 7.25
CA CYS A 7 11.59 -0.01 6.91
C CYS A 7 12.59 0.05 8.07
N HIS A 8 12.09 0.19 9.30
CA HIS A 8 12.93 0.32 10.49
C HIS A 8 13.64 -0.99 10.87
N CYS A 9 12.91 -2.10 10.92
CA CYS A 9 13.40 -3.38 11.45
C CYS A 9 13.51 -4.51 10.40
N ARG A 10 13.11 -4.26 9.15
CA ARG A 10 13.08 -5.25 8.05
C ARG A 10 12.19 -6.46 8.31
N MET A 11 11.30 -6.39 9.28
CA MET A 11 10.24 -7.38 9.45
C MET A 11 9.40 -7.43 8.17
N MET A 12 9.16 -8.63 7.68
CA MET A 12 8.56 -8.89 6.38
C MET A 12 7.28 -9.71 6.52
N TYR A 13 6.25 -9.29 5.81
CA TYR A 13 5.04 -10.06 5.58
C TYR A 13 4.99 -10.47 4.10
N VAL A 14 4.77 -11.76 3.83
CA VAL A 14 4.65 -12.30 2.47
C VAL A 14 3.37 -13.13 2.38
N GLU A 15 2.58 -12.88 1.34
CA GLU A 15 1.36 -13.63 1.07
C GLU A 15 1.23 -13.98 -0.41
N PHE A 16 0.91 -15.24 -0.70
CA PHE A 16 0.58 -15.67 -2.05
C PHE A 16 -0.90 -15.47 -2.33
N THR A 17 -1.20 -14.76 -3.41
CA THR A 17 -2.57 -14.46 -3.84
C THR A 17 -2.84 -15.11 -5.18
N VAL A 18 -4.08 -15.52 -5.41
CA VAL A 18 -4.54 -16.10 -6.68
C VAL A 18 -4.92 -15.04 -7.71
N SER A 19 -5.00 -13.77 -7.30
CA SER A 19 -5.36 -12.63 -8.16
C SER A 19 -4.65 -11.35 -7.69
N GLN A 20 -4.66 -10.34 -8.56
CA GLN A 20 -4.12 -8.98 -8.33
C GLN A 20 -5.25 -7.92 -8.33
N THR A 21 -6.49 -8.32 -8.04
CA THR A 21 -7.60 -7.37 -7.93
C THR A 21 -7.41 -6.43 -6.75
N MET A 22 -8.11 -5.29 -6.77
CA MET A 22 -8.07 -4.33 -5.66
C MET A 22 -8.46 -4.97 -4.32
N GLU A 23 -9.46 -5.86 -4.31
CA GLU A 23 -9.91 -6.53 -3.09
C GLU A 23 -8.81 -7.41 -2.48
N HIS A 24 -8.08 -8.15 -3.31
CA HIS A 24 -6.93 -8.93 -2.84
C HIS A 24 -5.84 -8.00 -2.30
N PHE A 25 -5.56 -6.88 -2.98
CA PHE A 25 -4.56 -5.91 -2.57
C PHE A 25 -4.87 -5.28 -1.20
N LEU A 26 -6.11 -4.84 -0.98
CA LEU A 26 -6.55 -4.27 0.31
C LEU A 26 -6.59 -5.34 1.40
N GLY A 27 -7.06 -6.55 1.10
CA GLY A 27 -7.08 -7.67 2.05
C GLY A 27 -5.67 -8.07 2.51
N CYS A 28 -4.69 -8.06 1.59
CA CYS A 28 -3.30 -8.31 1.96
C CYS A 28 -2.74 -7.22 2.87
N HIS A 29 -3.09 -5.95 2.64
CA HIS A 29 -2.70 -4.86 3.54
C HIS A 29 -3.28 -5.07 4.93
N GLN A 30 -4.58 -5.34 5.04
CA GLN A 30 -5.22 -5.58 6.33
C GLN A 30 -4.50 -6.69 7.11
N ARG A 31 -4.28 -7.86 6.49
CA ARG A 31 -3.57 -8.97 7.15
C ARG A 31 -2.13 -8.65 7.50
N ALA A 32 -1.43 -7.87 6.67
CA ALA A 32 -0.08 -7.41 6.96
C ALA A 32 -0.06 -6.47 8.19
N LEU A 33 -1.00 -5.53 8.28
CA LEU A 33 -1.11 -4.61 9.41
C LEU A 33 -1.46 -5.36 10.71
N GLU A 34 -2.35 -6.35 10.64
CA GLU A 34 -2.65 -7.25 11.75
C GLU A 34 -1.41 -8.04 12.18
N TYR A 35 -0.64 -8.58 11.23
CA TYR A 35 0.61 -9.31 11.50
C TYR A 35 1.66 -8.43 12.18
N PHE A 36 1.80 -7.17 11.78
CA PHE A 36 2.72 -6.23 12.44
C PHE A 36 2.22 -5.74 13.80
N GLY A 37 0.96 -6.03 14.16
CA GLY A 37 0.34 -5.57 15.41
C GLY A 37 0.13 -4.06 15.46
N GLY A 38 0.09 -3.38 14.30
CA GLY A 38 -0.03 -1.93 14.24
C GLY A 38 0.03 -1.37 12.82
N VAL A 39 -0.28 -0.08 12.71
CA VAL A 39 -0.29 0.65 11.44
C VAL A 39 0.92 1.58 11.34
N PRO A 40 1.77 1.45 10.31
CA PRO A 40 2.85 2.41 10.09
C PRO A 40 2.27 3.76 9.65
N THR A 41 2.92 4.86 10.03
CA THR A 41 2.48 6.21 9.67
C THR A 41 2.56 6.49 8.16
N LYS A 42 3.44 5.77 7.45
CA LYS A 42 3.67 5.91 6.01
C LYS A 42 3.77 4.54 5.37
N ILE A 43 3.06 4.33 4.27
CA ILE A 43 3.18 3.14 3.42
C ILE A 43 3.73 3.57 2.07
N MET A 44 4.88 3.02 1.73
CA MET A 44 5.52 3.24 0.44
C MET A 44 4.96 2.26 -0.60
N VAL A 45 4.57 2.79 -1.76
CA VAL A 45 4.02 2.00 -2.86
C VAL A 45 4.82 2.21 -4.14
N ASP A 46 5.23 1.11 -4.76
CA ASP A 46 5.98 1.12 -6.02
C ASP A 46 5.02 1.18 -7.21
N ASN A 47 4.86 2.36 -7.84
CA ASN A 47 4.24 2.65 -9.16
C ASN A 47 3.07 1.75 -9.65
N LEU A 48 2.34 1.11 -8.74
CA LEU A 48 1.36 0.11 -9.07
C LEU A 48 0.02 0.79 -9.30
N LYS A 49 -0.68 0.41 -10.38
CA LYS A 49 -1.96 1.03 -10.77
C LYS A 49 -3.05 0.89 -9.70
N SER A 50 -2.93 -0.10 -8.82
CA SER A 50 -3.85 -0.28 -7.69
C SER A 50 -3.66 0.79 -6.60
N ALA A 51 -2.53 1.48 -6.55
CA ALA A 51 -2.31 2.59 -5.62
C ALA A 51 -2.30 3.95 -6.31
N VAL A 52 -1.68 4.06 -7.48
CA VAL A 52 -1.49 5.31 -8.23
C VAL A 52 -2.08 5.17 -9.63
N LEU A 53 -3.13 5.93 -9.93
CA LEU A 53 -3.81 5.91 -11.23
C LEU A 53 -3.07 6.73 -12.28
N GLN A 54 -2.60 7.92 -11.90
CA GLN A 54 -1.86 8.81 -12.77
C GLN A 54 -0.74 9.52 -12.00
N ARG A 55 0.39 9.65 -12.67
CA ARG A 55 1.51 10.48 -12.25
C ARG A 55 1.83 11.43 -13.39
N ILE A 56 1.68 12.72 -13.14
CA ILE A 56 2.08 13.79 -14.06
C ILE A 56 3.20 14.55 -13.37
N THR A 57 4.36 14.65 -14.02
CA THR A 57 5.54 15.35 -13.48
C THR A 57 5.15 16.80 -13.13
N GLY A 58 5.36 17.18 -11.86
CA GLY A 58 5.00 18.50 -11.35
C GLY A 58 3.57 18.66 -10.83
N GLN A 59 2.78 17.59 -10.79
CA GLN A 59 1.45 17.56 -10.16
C GLN A 59 1.38 16.50 -9.06
N ASP A 60 0.41 16.68 -8.15
CA ASP A 60 0.14 15.68 -7.13
C ASP A 60 -0.32 14.36 -7.77
N PRO A 61 0.17 13.21 -7.27
CA PRO A 61 -0.21 11.91 -7.78
C PRO A 61 -1.71 11.65 -7.57
N VAL A 62 -2.38 11.16 -8.60
CA VAL A 62 -3.79 10.76 -8.51
C VAL A 62 -3.84 9.34 -7.95
N PHE A 63 -4.23 9.22 -6.68
CA PHE A 63 -4.37 7.93 -6.02
C PHE A 63 -5.65 7.21 -6.45
N ASN A 64 -5.63 5.88 -6.34
CA ASN A 64 -6.84 5.10 -6.48
C ASN A 64 -7.81 5.42 -5.32
N PRO A 65 -9.07 5.83 -5.58
CA PRO A 65 -10.01 6.21 -4.52
C PRO A 65 -10.19 5.13 -3.45
N LYS A 66 -10.25 3.84 -3.85
CA LYS A 66 -10.39 2.74 -2.90
C LYS A 66 -9.18 2.60 -1.98
N PHE A 67 -7.98 2.87 -2.48
CA PHE A 67 -6.77 2.81 -1.68
C PHE A 67 -6.61 4.05 -0.80
N LEU A 68 -7.04 5.22 -1.27
CA LEU A 68 -7.11 6.45 -0.49
C LEU A 68 -8.10 6.33 0.68
N ASP A 69 -9.28 5.77 0.44
CA ASP A 69 -10.26 5.50 1.49
C ASP A 69 -9.71 4.52 2.53
N PHE A 70 -9.02 3.47 2.07
CA PHE A 70 -8.33 2.53 2.95
C PHE A 70 -7.24 3.21 3.78
N SER A 71 -6.44 4.10 3.19
CA SER A 71 -5.41 4.84 3.93
C SER A 71 -6.01 5.78 4.97
N ASN A 72 -7.13 6.43 4.65
CA ASN A 72 -7.87 7.28 5.59
C ASN A 72 -8.48 6.47 6.75
N HIS A 73 -8.99 5.26 6.46
CA HIS A 73 -9.56 4.39 7.47
C HIS A 73 -8.51 3.90 8.49
N TYR A 74 -7.34 3.47 8.01
CA TYR A 74 -6.26 2.98 8.87
C TYR A 74 -5.34 4.09 9.41
N GLY A 75 -5.42 5.32 8.86
CA GLY A 75 -4.68 6.48 9.33
C GLY A 75 -3.21 6.52 8.88
N PHE A 76 -2.88 5.99 7.70
CA PHE A 76 -1.53 6.07 7.14
C PHE A 76 -1.45 6.99 5.91
N GLN A 77 -0.27 7.55 5.67
CA GLN A 77 -0.01 8.34 4.46
C GLN A 77 0.52 7.44 3.33
N ILE A 78 -0.05 7.57 2.13
CA ILE A 78 0.47 6.91 0.93
C ILE A 78 1.67 7.70 0.41
N ILE A 79 2.83 7.05 0.34
CA ILE A 79 4.05 7.61 -0.21
C ILE A 79 4.38 6.87 -1.51
N PRO A 80 4.13 7.44 -2.69
CA PRO A 80 4.48 6.77 -3.92
C PRO A 80 5.98 6.88 -4.15
N CYS A 81 6.67 5.75 -4.34
CA CYS A 81 8.12 5.72 -4.60
C CYS A 81 8.41 6.35 -5.96
N GLY A 82 9.24 7.40 -5.99
CA GLY A 82 9.72 8.03 -7.23
C GLY A 82 10.77 7.18 -7.93
N VAL A 83 10.84 7.26 -9.25
CA VAL A 83 12.07 7.01 -10.02
C VAL A 83 12.45 8.33 -10.67
#